data_AF-A0A1R4FM73-F1
#
_entry.id   AF-A0A1R4FM73-F1
#
_cell.length_a   1.000
_cell.length_b   1.000
_cell.length_c   1.000
_cell.angle_alpha   90.00
_cell.angle_beta   90.00
_cell.angle_gamma   90.00
#
_symmetry.space_group_name_H-M   'P 1'
#
loop_
_entity.id
_entity.type
_entity.pdbx_description
1 polymer ?
#
loop_
_entity_poly.entity_id
_entity_poly.type
_entity_poly.pdbx_seq_one_letter_code
_entity_poly.pdbx_strand_id
1 'polypeptide(L)'
;MFSKPASADSRSTTRKAVSIGALLAASGFVLATMLNPASASFAEPQTLPSLDLPAQAMTAVEGNGVSFEQDEFTVESPTPTPSETASESSGSDDDGDSSVSVPQADAPDPGSAQAIAREMLAAKGWGDDQYSCLYNLWMRESNWNVYAQNPSSGAYGIPQSLPGSKMASAGGDWQTNAATQIKWGIGYIEGRYGTPCGAWGHSEAVGWY
;
A
#
# COMPACT_ATOMS: atom_id res chain seq x y z
N MET A 1 8.81 -59.19 27.93
CA MET A 1 7.38 -58.88 28.12
C MET A 1 7.27 -57.78 29.17
N PHE A 2 6.70 -56.62 28.78
CA PHE A 2 6.03 -55.57 29.57
C PHE A 2 6.71 -55.02 30.85
N SER A 3 6.78 -53.73 31.17
CA SER A 3 6.46 -52.44 30.56
C SER A 3 7.07 -51.33 31.45
N LYS A 4 7.34 -50.16 30.86
CA LYS A 4 7.71 -48.88 31.50
C LYS A 4 6.39 -48.13 31.93
N PRO A 5 6.39 -46.86 32.41
CA PRO A 5 6.54 -46.32 33.78
C PRO A 5 5.35 -45.43 34.25
N ALA A 6 5.60 -44.70 35.35
CA ALA A 6 5.22 -43.31 35.63
C ALA A 6 3.97 -43.05 36.51
N SER A 7 4.26 -42.55 37.72
CA SER A 7 3.36 -41.76 38.54
C SER A 7 3.04 -40.43 37.84
N ALA A 8 1.75 -40.14 37.69
CA ALA A 8 1.25 -38.85 37.24
C ALA A 8 1.18 -37.87 38.42
N ASP A 9 1.85 -36.74 38.28
CA ASP A 9 1.73 -35.56 39.16
C ASP A 9 0.43 -34.82 38.81
N SER A 10 -0.43 -34.61 39.81
CA SER A 10 -1.74 -33.98 39.67
C SER A 10 -1.64 -32.52 40.12
N ARG A 11 -1.63 -31.56 39.19
CA ARG A 11 -1.75 -30.13 39.50
C ARG A 11 -2.93 -29.46 38.78
N SER A 12 -4.01 -29.39 39.55
CA SER A 12 -5.07 -28.37 39.64
C SER A 12 -5.04 -27.23 38.62
N THR A 13 -6.01 -27.22 37.70
CA THR A 13 -6.32 -26.08 36.83
C THR A 13 -7.51 -25.30 37.42
N THR A 14 -7.23 -24.15 38.03
CA THR A 14 -8.26 -23.22 38.53
C THR A 14 -8.76 -22.35 37.37
N ARG A 15 -9.97 -22.64 36.86
CA ARG A 15 -10.64 -21.81 35.84
C ARG A 15 -11.22 -20.57 36.52
N LYS A 16 -10.69 -19.38 36.21
CA LYS A 16 -11.29 -18.11 36.64
C LYS A 16 -12.53 -17.83 35.80
N ALA A 17 -13.62 -17.53 36.49
CA ALA A 17 -14.95 -17.29 35.93
C ALA A 17 -15.01 -15.98 35.13
N VAL A 18 -15.74 -16.05 34.01
CA VAL A 18 -16.15 -14.92 33.16
C VAL A 18 -17.29 -14.17 33.87
N SER A 19 -17.12 -12.86 34.07
CA SER A 19 -18.18 -11.96 34.53
C SER A 19 -18.57 -10.99 33.41
N ILE A 20 -19.74 -11.22 32.84
CA ILE A 20 -20.44 -10.36 31.88
C ILE A 20 -21.18 -9.30 32.70
N GLY A 21 -20.81 -8.03 32.53
CA GLY A 21 -21.53 -6.88 33.07
C GLY A 21 -21.98 -5.96 31.94
N ALA A 22 -23.28 -5.90 31.70
CA ALA A 22 -23.93 -5.00 30.74
C ALA A 22 -24.29 -3.66 31.40
N LEU A 23 -24.26 -2.55 30.65
CA LEU A 23 -25.26 -1.47 30.74
C LEU A 23 -25.12 -0.40 29.65
N LEU A 24 -26.29 -0.06 29.09
CA LEU A 24 -26.59 0.89 28.01
C LEU A 24 -26.41 2.36 28.45
N ALA A 25 -26.00 3.22 27.51
CA ALA A 25 -26.41 4.63 27.51
C ALA A 25 -26.49 5.17 26.07
N ALA A 26 -27.68 5.67 25.74
CA ALA A 26 -28.08 6.15 24.42
C ALA A 26 -27.95 7.68 24.29
N SER A 27 -27.87 8.11 23.03
CA SER A 27 -28.40 9.37 22.47
C SER A 27 -27.62 10.68 22.66
N GLY A 28 -27.40 11.37 21.53
CA GLY A 28 -27.05 12.79 21.48
C GLY A 28 -26.67 13.31 20.10
N PHE A 29 -27.60 13.26 19.12
CA PHE A 29 -27.47 13.98 17.85
C PHE A 29 -28.24 15.31 17.97
N VAL A 30 -27.53 16.44 17.87
CA VAL A 30 -28.15 17.77 17.70
C VAL A 30 -27.52 18.45 16.49
N LEU A 31 -28.38 18.71 15.51
CA LEU A 31 -28.15 19.38 14.25
C LEU A 31 -28.22 20.91 14.46
N ALA A 32 -27.26 21.67 13.92
CA ALA A 32 -27.45 23.09 13.62
C ALA A 32 -26.53 23.50 12.46
N THR A 33 -27.03 23.35 11.23
CA THR A 33 -26.50 24.02 10.05
C THR A 33 -26.85 25.51 10.14
N MET A 34 -25.88 26.35 10.50
CA MET A 34 -26.01 27.79 10.29
C MET A 34 -25.72 28.08 8.81
N LEU A 35 -26.77 28.42 8.07
CA LEU A 35 -26.67 29.18 6.84
C LEU A 35 -26.17 30.59 7.19
N ASN A 36 -25.13 31.07 6.53
CA ASN A 36 -25.00 32.49 6.26
C ASN A 36 -24.43 32.71 4.85
N PRO A 37 -25.10 33.54 4.01
CA PRO A 37 -24.95 33.53 2.57
C PRO A 37 -23.80 34.44 2.11
N ALA A 38 -23.27 34.11 0.92
CA ALA A 38 -22.70 35.06 -0.03
C ALA A 38 -21.70 36.10 0.53
N SER A 39 -20.43 35.75 0.56
CA SER A 39 -19.41 36.69 0.06
C SER A 39 -19.00 36.22 -1.33
N ALA A 40 -19.90 36.42 -2.29
CA ALA A 40 -19.50 36.49 -3.69
C ALA A 40 -18.76 37.82 -3.85
N SER A 41 -17.44 37.79 -3.65
CA SER A 41 -16.58 38.83 -4.22
C SER A 41 -16.65 38.66 -5.73
N PHE A 42 -17.53 39.42 -6.38
CA PHE A 42 -17.41 39.67 -7.81
C PHE A 42 -16.15 40.50 -8.01
N ALA A 43 -15.03 39.83 -8.29
CA ALA A 43 -13.91 40.47 -8.93
C ALA A 43 -14.40 40.97 -10.30
N GLU A 44 -14.27 42.26 -10.53
CA GLU A 44 -14.51 42.90 -11.82
C GLU A 44 -13.63 42.21 -12.88
N PRO A 45 -14.17 41.74 -14.03
CA PRO A 45 -13.32 41.40 -15.14
C PRO A 45 -12.75 42.70 -15.70
N GLN A 46 -11.51 43.01 -15.31
CA GLN A 46 -10.68 43.98 -16.00
C GLN A 46 -10.59 43.52 -17.46
N THR A 47 -11.24 44.26 -18.36
CA THR A 47 -11.21 44.01 -19.81
C THR A 47 -9.80 44.30 -20.31
N LEU A 48 -8.98 43.25 -20.47
CA LEU A 48 -7.73 43.37 -21.20
C LEU A 48 -8.04 43.54 -22.69
N PRO A 49 -7.34 44.45 -23.41
CA PRO A 49 -7.44 44.53 -24.86
C PRO A 49 -6.96 43.21 -25.47
N SER A 50 -7.83 42.56 -26.24
CA SER A 50 -7.50 41.39 -27.03
C SER A 50 -6.48 41.81 -28.09
N LEU A 51 -5.23 41.36 -27.95
CA LEU A 51 -4.26 41.43 -29.04
C LEU A 51 -4.67 40.39 -30.08
N ASP A 52 -5.20 40.88 -31.20
CA ASP A 52 -5.55 40.09 -32.36
C ASP A 52 -4.27 39.55 -33.00
N LEU A 53 -3.83 38.36 -32.58
CA LEU A 53 -2.76 37.63 -33.25
C LEU A 53 -3.37 36.71 -34.32
N PRO A 54 -2.86 36.75 -35.57
CA PRO A 54 -3.37 35.90 -36.63
C PRO A 54 -3.20 34.42 -36.26
N ALA A 55 -4.30 33.67 -36.38
CA ALA A 55 -4.34 32.23 -36.22
C ALA A 55 -3.29 31.57 -37.15
N GLN A 56 -2.32 30.88 -36.56
CA GLN A 56 -1.40 30.06 -37.34
C GLN A 56 -2.14 28.79 -37.77
N ALA A 57 -2.33 28.66 -39.08
CA ALA A 57 -2.97 27.53 -39.71
C ALA A 57 -2.27 26.22 -39.34
N MET A 58 -3.01 25.29 -38.72
CA MET A 58 -2.58 23.91 -38.58
C MET A 58 -2.60 23.22 -39.95
N THR A 59 -1.43 23.03 -40.54
CA THR A 59 -1.27 22.05 -41.62
C THR A 59 -1.43 20.66 -41.05
N ALA A 60 -2.51 19.98 -41.42
CA ALA A 60 -2.70 18.56 -41.15
C ALA A 60 -1.56 17.78 -41.82
N VAL A 61 -0.72 17.14 -41.00
CA VAL A 61 0.21 16.13 -41.50
C VAL A 61 -0.56 14.82 -41.62
N GLU A 62 -0.82 14.42 -42.86
CA GLU A 62 -1.27 13.05 -43.15
C GLU A 62 -0.09 12.10 -42.86
N GLY A 63 -0.07 11.57 -41.63
CA GLY A 63 0.86 10.53 -41.20
C GLY A 63 0.38 9.18 -41.71
N ASN A 64 1.07 8.70 -42.74
CA ASN A 64 0.96 7.38 -43.33
C ASN A 64 0.99 6.28 -42.25
N GLY A 65 0.00 5.38 -42.26
CA GLY A 65 -0.13 4.29 -41.29
C GLY A 65 1.13 3.43 -41.25
N VAL A 66 1.82 3.46 -40.11
CA VAL A 66 2.90 2.53 -39.80
C VAL A 66 2.26 1.44 -38.93
N SER A 67 2.16 0.23 -39.49
CA SER A 67 1.81 -0.96 -38.71
C SER A 67 2.93 -1.23 -37.73
N PHE A 68 2.59 -1.31 -36.45
CA PHE A 68 3.49 -1.79 -35.43
C PHE A 68 3.24 -3.30 -35.28
N GLU A 69 4.16 -4.11 -35.79
CA GLU A 69 4.24 -5.52 -35.40
C GLU A 69 4.58 -5.56 -33.91
N GLN A 70 3.67 -6.11 -33.11
CA GLN A 70 3.89 -6.34 -31.68
C GLN A 70 4.61 -7.69 -31.55
N ASP A 71 5.92 -7.66 -31.30
CA ASP A 71 6.67 -8.85 -30.95
C ASP A 71 6.12 -9.47 -29.64
N GLU A 72 5.70 -10.73 -29.73
CA GLU A 72 5.17 -11.54 -28.64
C GLU A 72 6.31 -11.87 -27.65
N PHE A 73 6.39 -11.11 -26.56
CA PHE A 73 7.23 -11.49 -25.43
C PHE A 73 6.45 -12.43 -24.50
N THR A 74 6.57 -13.74 -24.77
CA THR A 74 6.11 -14.78 -23.83
C THR A 74 7.01 -14.74 -22.59
N VAL A 75 6.48 -14.17 -21.50
CA VAL A 75 7.01 -14.37 -20.14
C VAL A 75 6.19 -15.45 -19.50
N GLU A 76 6.70 -16.68 -19.56
CA GLU A 76 6.29 -17.73 -18.63
C GLU A 76 6.96 -17.46 -17.28
N SER A 77 6.18 -17.15 -16.24
CA SER A 77 6.60 -17.34 -14.83
C SER A 77 5.44 -17.25 -13.83
N PRO A 78 5.57 -17.93 -12.69
CA PRO A 78 4.49 -18.68 -12.05
C PRO A 78 3.58 -17.83 -11.17
N THR A 79 2.34 -18.30 -11.06
CA THR A 79 1.28 -17.84 -10.15
C THR A 79 1.72 -17.86 -8.67
N PRO A 80 1.75 -16.73 -7.94
CA PRO A 80 1.52 -16.77 -6.51
C PRO A 80 0.01 -16.76 -6.25
N THR A 81 -0.49 -17.87 -5.72
CA THR A 81 -1.85 -17.96 -5.16
C THR A 81 -1.87 -17.23 -3.82
N PRO A 82 -2.71 -16.20 -3.60
CA PRO A 82 -2.87 -15.62 -2.27
C PRO A 82 -3.67 -16.61 -1.41
N SER A 83 -2.98 -17.28 -0.49
CA SER A 83 -3.64 -18.01 0.60
C SER A 83 -4.14 -17.01 1.64
N GLU A 84 -5.44 -16.71 1.62
CA GLU A 84 -6.12 -16.15 2.78
C GLU A 84 -6.13 -17.21 3.89
N THR A 85 -5.22 -17.07 4.84
CA THR A 85 -5.36 -17.67 6.16
C THR A 85 -4.95 -16.63 7.19
N ALA A 86 -5.95 -16.20 7.94
CA ALA A 86 -5.75 -15.51 9.21
C ALA A 86 -5.09 -16.51 10.17
N SER A 87 -3.82 -16.29 10.46
CA SER A 87 -3.18 -16.80 11.67
C SER A 87 -2.81 -15.60 12.51
N GLU A 88 -3.53 -15.42 13.60
CA GLU A 88 -2.96 -14.74 14.76
C GLU A 88 -1.72 -15.52 15.18
N SER A 89 -0.58 -14.84 15.23
CA SER A 89 0.53 -15.31 16.05
C SER A 89 1.01 -14.14 16.88
N SER A 90 1.01 -14.39 18.18
CA SER A 90 1.41 -13.52 19.26
C SER A 90 2.75 -12.85 19.00
N GLY A 91 2.86 -11.61 19.49
CA GLY A 91 4.11 -10.90 19.61
C GLY A 91 5.17 -11.74 20.31
N SER A 92 6.37 -11.69 19.78
CA SER A 92 7.60 -11.96 20.51
C SER A 92 8.57 -10.89 20.07
N ASP A 93 8.85 -9.98 21.00
CA ASP A 93 10.04 -9.15 20.98
C ASP A 93 11.23 -10.11 21.00
N ASP A 94 11.85 -10.32 19.84
CA ASP A 94 13.15 -10.96 19.72
C ASP A 94 13.97 -10.08 18.79
N ASP A 95 14.89 -9.32 19.40
CA ASP A 95 16.05 -8.70 18.76
C ASP A 95 16.92 -9.81 18.16
N GLY A 96 16.45 -10.38 17.05
CA GLY A 96 17.11 -11.43 16.30
C GLY A 96 17.36 -10.94 14.89
N ASP A 97 18.57 -10.44 14.66
CA ASP A 97 19.19 -10.23 13.34
C ASP A 97 19.14 -11.54 12.53
N SER A 98 17.98 -11.83 11.95
CA SER A 98 17.90 -12.69 10.79
C SER A 98 18.21 -11.76 9.62
N SER A 99 19.49 -11.55 9.37
CA SER A 99 19.99 -10.73 8.27
C SER A 99 19.69 -11.42 6.94
N VAL A 100 18.40 -11.40 6.56
CA VAL A 100 17.99 -11.55 5.17
C VAL A 100 18.72 -10.46 4.41
N SER A 101 19.55 -10.87 3.45
CA SER A 101 20.33 -9.91 2.67
C SER A 101 19.38 -9.03 1.87
N VAL A 102 19.43 -7.72 2.12
CA VAL A 102 18.61 -6.72 1.41
C VAL A 102 19.53 -5.93 0.49
N PRO A 103 19.29 -5.91 -0.83
CA PRO A 103 20.01 -5.01 -1.71
C PRO A 103 19.76 -3.56 -1.28
N GLN A 104 20.82 -2.76 -1.14
CA GLN A 104 20.66 -1.35 -0.75
C GLN A 104 19.94 -0.60 -1.88
N ALA A 105 18.92 0.17 -1.54
CA ALA A 105 18.29 1.08 -2.49
C ALA A 105 19.16 2.33 -2.71
N ASP A 106 19.19 2.82 -3.94
CA ASP A 106 19.76 4.12 -4.25
C ASP A 106 18.88 5.25 -3.72
N ALA A 107 19.48 6.44 -3.59
CA ALA A 107 18.72 7.64 -3.26
C ALA A 107 17.70 7.94 -4.39
N PRO A 108 16.41 8.09 -4.07
CA PRO A 108 15.38 8.34 -5.07
C PRO A 108 15.46 9.75 -5.64
N ASP A 109 15.05 9.89 -6.89
CA ASP A 109 14.88 11.19 -7.53
C ASP A 109 13.80 12.02 -6.81
N PRO A 110 14.03 13.33 -6.59
CA PRO A 110 13.03 14.20 -5.97
C PRO A 110 11.69 14.18 -6.71
N GLY A 111 10.59 14.05 -5.97
CA GLY A 111 9.24 14.01 -6.54
C GLY A 111 8.82 12.65 -7.12
N SER A 112 9.69 11.64 -7.10
CA SER A 112 9.31 10.26 -7.46
C SER A 112 8.43 9.61 -6.38
N ALA A 113 7.72 8.54 -6.76
CA ALA A 113 7.01 7.69 -5.81
C ALA A 113 7.95 7.14 -4.70
N GLN A 114 9.18 6.84 -5.06
CA GLN A 114 10.21 6.35 -4.14
C GLN A 114 10.61 7.42 -3.11
N ALA A 115 10.74 8.68 -3.53
CA ALA A 115 11.01 9.79 -2.61
C ALA A 115 9.85 10.00 -1.62
N ILE A 116 8.61 9.95 -2.10
CA ILE A 116 7.41 10.04 -1.25
C ILE A 116 7.41 8.92 -0.21
N ALA A 117 7.71 7.68 -0.62
CA ALA A 117 7.79 6.56 0.30
C ALA A 117 8.87 6.75 1.37
N ARG A 118 10.07 7.19 0.97
CA ARG A 118 11.16 7.46 1.91
C ARG A 118 10.77 8.52 2.95
N GLU A 119 10.13 9.61 2.52
CA GLU A 119 9.62 10.65 3.43
C GLU A 119 8.56 10.12 4.39
N MET A 120 7.62 9.30 3.90
CA MET A 120 6.58 8.69 4.73
C MET A 120 7.15 7.68 5.74
N LEU A 121 8.16 6.90 5.37
CA LEU A 121 8.86 6.00 6.29
C LEU A 121 9.62 6.79 7.36
N ALA A 122 10.33 7.85 6.97
CA ALA A 122 11.03 8.72 7.90
C ALA A 122 10.07 9.37 8.91
N ALA A 123 8.89 9.81 8.46
CA ALA A 123 7.84 10.35 9.34
C ALA A 123 7.31 9.32 10.36
N LYS A 124 7.51 8.02 10.11
CA LYS A 124 7.18 6.92 11.03
C LYS A 124 8.35 6.52 11.94
N GLY A 125 9.50 7.17 11.83
CA GLY A 125 10.70 6.82 12.58
C GLY A 125 11.49 5.65 11.99
N TRP A 126 11.22 5.28 10.74
CA TRP A 126 11.95 4.22 10.04
C TRP A 126 13.05 4.81 9.15
N GLY A 127 14.22 4.15 9.15
CA GLY A 127 15.41 4.60 8.43
C GLY A 127 15.55 4.03 7.03
N ASP A 128 16.72 4.27 6.43
CA ASP A 128 17.06 3.83 5.07
C ASP A 128 17.15 2.30 4.93
N ASP A 129 17.32 1.58 6.04
CA ASP A 129 17.24 0.12 6.12
C ASP A 129 15.83 -0.36 5.74
N GLN A 130 14.80 0.21 6.36
CA GLN A 130 13.41 -0.10 6.06
C GLN A 130 13.01 0.37 4.66
N TYR A 131 13.54 1.52 4.23
CA TYR A 131 13.34 2.00 2.86
C TYR A 131 13.91 1.02 1.83
N SER A 132 15.11 0.48 2.05
CA SER A 132 15.71 -0.51 1.13
C SER A 132 14.86 -1.78 1.03
N CYS A 133 14.32 -2.26 2.16
CA CYS A 133 13.39 -3.39 2.17
C CYS A 133 12.10 -3.09 1.37
N LEU A 134 11.49 -1.92 1.61
CA LEU A 134 10.29 -1.49 0.88
C LEU A 134 10.56 -1.34 -0.62
N TYR A 135 11.72 -0.79 -0.96
CA TYR A 135 12.13 -0.56 -2.33
C TYR A 135 12.23 -1.85 -3.12
N ASN A 136 12.93 -2.85 -2.61
CA ASN A 136 13.07 -4.11 -3.31
C ASN A 136 11.72 -4.85 -3.38
N LEU A 137 10.92 -4.77 -2.32
CA LEU A 137 9.58 -5.36 -2.29
C LEU A 137 8.73 -4.79 -3.43
N TRP A 138 8.52 -3.48 -3.47
CA TRP A 138 7.67 -2.86 -4.49
C TRP A 138 8.30 -2.80 -5.88
N MET A 139 9.63 -2.93 -5.98
CA MET A 139 10.29 -3.17 -7.27
C MET A 139 9.80 -4.48 -7.89
N ARG A 140 9.73 -5.57 -7.10
CA ARG A 140 9.22 -6.87 -7.58
C ARG A 140 7.73 -6.85 -7.87
N GLU A 141 6.95 -6.17 -7.03
CA GLU A 141 5.49 -6.13 -7.16
C GLU A 141 5.02 -5.39 -8.42
N SER A 142 5.63 -4.23 -8.72
CA SER A 142 5.07 -3.32 -9.73
C SER A 142 6.11 -2.51 -10.49
N ASN A 143 7.40 -2.68 -10.17
CA ASN A 143 8.45 -1.77 -10.59
C ASN A 143 8.10 -0.30 -10.25
N TRP A 144 7.49 -0.09 -9.08
CA TRP A 144 7.03 1.23 -8.60
C TRP A 144 6.01 1.95 -9.51
N ASN A 145 5.32 1.24 -10.40
CA ASN A 145 4.35 1.83 -11.31
C ASN A 145 2.96 1.98 -10.64
N VAL A 146 2.51 3.23 -10.52
CA VAL A 146 1.19 3.63 -9.97
C VAL A 146 0.01 3.01 -10.72
N TYR A 147 0.20 2.68 -12.00
CA TYR A 147 -0.81 2.09 -12.88
C TYR A 147 -0.58 0.61 -13.15
N ALA A 148 0.36 -0.05 -12.45
CA ALA A 148 0.58 -1.48 -12.62
C ALA A 148 -0.70 -2.25 -12.31
N GLN A 149 -1.18 -3.02 -13.27
CA GLN A 149 -2.31 -3.92 -13.09
C GLN A 149 -1.92 -5.31 -13.55
N ASN A 150 -2.08 -6.30 -12.68
CA ASN A 150 -1.95 -7.70 -13.07
C ASN A 150 -3.26 -8.14 -13.76
N PRO A 151 -3.26 -8.51 -15.05
CA PRO A 151 -4.49 -8.85 -15.77
C PRO A 151 -5.18 -10.11 -15.26
N SER A 152 -4.41 -11.05 -14.70
CA SER A 152 -4.95 -12.32 -14.22
C SER A 152 -5.59 -12.20 -12.83
N SER A 153 -4.96 -11.46 -11.91
CA SER A 153 -5.44 -11.34 -10.52
C SER A 153 -6.27 -10.07 -10.28
N GLY A 154 -6.07 -9.03 -11.08
CA GLY A 154 -6.65 -7.70 -10.85
C GLY A 154 -5.95 -6.89 -9.76
N ALA A 155 -4.78 -7.35 -9.26
CA ALA A 155 -3.96 -6.58 -8.33
C ALA A 155 -3.53 -5.24 -8.97
N TYR A 156 -3.53 -4.16 -8.20
CA TYR A 156 -3.36 -2.80 -8.73
C TYR A 156 -2.38 -1.94 -7.93
N GLY A 157 -1.65 -1.11 -8.67
CA GLY A 157 -0.80 -0.03 -8.17
C GLY A 157 0.54 -0.50 -7.63
N ILE A 158 1.27 0.44 -7.03
CA ILE A 158 2.58 0.21 -6.42
C ILE A 158 2.58 -1.01 -5.47
N PRO A 159 1.65 -1.12 -4.51
CA PRO A 159 1.65 -2.22 -3.54
C PRO A 159 0.93 -3.49 -4.06
N GLN A 160 0.49 -3.53 -5.32
CA GLN A 160 -0.30 -4.64 -5.89
C GLN A 160 -1.48 -5.06 -5.00
N SER A 161 -2.31 -4.09 -4.61
CA SER A 161 -3.45 -4.34 -3.71
C SER A 161 -4.55 -5.14 -4.40
N LEU A 162 -5.12 -6.15 -3.70
CA LEU A 162 -6.21 -7.00 -4.19
C LEU A 162 -7.42 -7.01 -3.22
N PRO A 163 -8.59 -6.48 -3.64
CA PRO A 163 -8.79 -5.61 -4.80
C PRO A 163 -8.16 -4.23 -4.58
N GLY A 164 -7.75 -3.56 -5.66
CA GLY A 164 -7.16 -2.21 -5.61
C GLY A 164 -8.01 -1.18 -4.88
N SER A 165 -9.34 -1.35 -4.92
CA SER A 165 -10.31 -0.50 -4.21
C SER A 165 -10.10 -0.42 -2.69
N LYS A 166 -9.37 -1.36 -2.07
CA LYS A 166 -8.98 -1.27 -0.65
C LYS A 166 -8.18 0.00 -0.36
N MET A 167 -7.45 0.53 -1.34
CA MET A 167 -6.68 1.78 -1.20
C MET A 167 -7.56 3.03 -1.04
N ALA A 168 -8.86 2.94 -1.33
CA ALA A 168 -9.81 4.04 -1.13
C ALA A 168 -9.89 4.52 0.33
N SER A 169 -9.51 3.68 1.30
CA SER A 169 -9.44 4.08 2.71
C SER A 169 -8.33 5.08 3.01
N ALA A 170 -7.29 5.16 2.17
CA ALA A 170 -6.22 6.14 2.30
C ALA A 170 -6.48 7.45 1.53
N GLY A 171 -7.38 7.41 0.54
CA GLY A 171 -7.79 8.55 -0.28
C GLY A 171 -8.64 8.12 -1.48
N GLY A 172 -9.57 8.97 -1.90
CA GLY A 172 -10.49 8.68 -3.02
C GLY A 172 -9.82 8.67 -4.41
N ASP A 173 -8.61 9.21 -4.51
CA ASP A 173 -7.78 9.34 -5.71
C ASP A 173 -6.75 8.21 -5.87
N TRP A 174 -6.94 7.11 -5.15
CA TRP A 174 -6.01 5.97 -5.08
C TRP A 174 -5.62 5.37 -6.44
N GLN A 175 -6.48 5.47 -7.46
CA GLN A 175 -6.19 4.91 -8.78
C GLN A 175 -5.02 5.61 -9.46
N THR A 176 -4.82 6.90 -9.24
CA THR A 176 -3.85 7.70 -10.01
C THR A 176 -2.83 8.42 -9.13
N ASN A 177 -2.97 8.34 -7.81
CA ASN A 177 -2.10 9.06 -6.87
C ASN A 177 -1.14 8.10 -6.14
N ALA A 178 0.17 8.21 -6.46
CA ALA A 178 1.23 7.46 -5.81
C ALA A 178 1.23 7.62 -4.28
N ALA A 179 1.06 8.85 -3.77
CA ALA A 179 1.07 9.12 -2.34
C ALA A 179 -0.06 8.37 -1.62
N THR A 180 -1.24 8.31 -2.22
CA THR A 180 -2.39 7.56 -1.67
C THR A 180 -2.10 6.05 -1.64
N GLN A 181 -1.53 5.50 -2.72
CA GLN A 181 -1.16 4.08 -2.78
C GLN A 181 -0.07 3.72 -1.77
N ILE A 182 0.98 4.56 -1.67
CA ILE A 182 2.11 4.39 -0.75
C ILE A 182 1.63 4.45 0.69
N LYS A 183 0.80 5.45 1.03
CA LYS A 183 0.23 5.59 2.38
C LYS A 183 -0.56 4.34 2.78
N TRP A 184 -1.41 3.84 1.88
CA TRP A 184 -2.14 2.60 2.13
C TRP A 184 -1.21 1.40 2.28
N GLY A 185 -0.26 1.23 1.36
CA GLY A 185 0.68 0.11 1.35
C GLY A 185 1.57 0.05 2.58
N ILE A 186 2.10 1.20 3.02
CA ILE A 186 2.86 1.32 4.27
C ILE A 186 2.00 0.91 5.48
N GLY A 187 0.76 1.39 5.56
CA GLY A 187 -0.15 1.01 6.65
C GLY A 187 -0.51 -0.48 6.64
N TYR A 188 -0.67 -1.07 5.46
CA TYR A 188 -0.89 -2.52 5.34
C TYR A 188 0.34 -3.32 5.80
N ILE A 189 1.53 -2.91 5.38
CA ILE A 189 2.80 -3.54 5.79
C ILE A 189 2.97 -3.47 7.31
N GLU A 190 2.75 -2.30 7.91
CA GLU A 190 2.82 -2.12 9.36
C GLU A 190 1.84 -3.05 10.08
N GLY A 191 0.57 -3.08 9.65
CA GLY A 191 -0.46 -3.86 10.31
C GLY A 191 -0.28 -5.37 10.19
N ARG A 192 0.39 -5.87 9.14
CA ARG A 192 0.53 -7.30 8.89
C ARG A 192 1.91 -7.87 9.21
N TYR A 193 2.95 -7.09 8.99
CA TYR A 193 4.35 -7.54 9.10
C TYR A 193 5.15 -6.72 10.11
N GLY A 194 4.55 -5.68 10.72
CA GLY A 194 5.20 -4.78 11.67
C GLY A 194 6.08 -3.74 10.97
N THR A 195 7.00 -4.18 10.10
CA THR A 195 7.96 -3.30 9.42
C THR A 195 8.15 -3.68 7.93
N PRO A 196 8.64 -2.74 7.09
CA PRO A 196 9.04 -3.06 5.72
C PRO A 196 10.03 -4.22 5.61
N CYS A 197 11.02 -4.33 6.49
CA CYS A 197 11.93 -5.46 6.48
C CYS A 197 11.30 -6.76 6.96
N GLY A 198 10.32 -6.71 7.87
CA GLY A 198 9.49 -7.87 8.20
C GLY A 198 8.72 -8.39 6.99
N ALA A 199 8.15 -7.48 6.17
CA ALA A 199 7.48 -7.83 4.94
C ALA A 199 8.45 -8.40 3.88
N TRP A 200 9.63 -7.80 3.73
CA TRP A 200 10.67 -8.30 2.83
C TRP A 200 11.15 -9.70 3.24
N GLY A 201 11.47 -9.92 4.52
CA GLY A 201 11.88 -11.23 5.02
C GLY A 201 10.81 -12.29 4.82
N HIS A 202 9.53 -11.93 4.97
CA HIS A 202 8.42 -12.82 4.64
C HIS A 202 8.38 -13.15 3.14
N SER A 203 8.56 -12.15 2.26
CA SER A 203 8.62 -12.33 0.80
C SER A 203 9.73 -13.30 0.39
N GLU A 204 10.93 -13.14 0.97
CA GLU A 204 12.08 -14.01 0.70
C GLU A 204 11.87 -15.44 1.22
N ALA A 205 11.28 -15.61 2.41
CA ALA A 205 11.04 -16.92 2.99
C ALA A 205 9.98 -17.74 2.21
N VAL A 206 9.01 -17.07 1.60
CA VAL A 206 7.95 -17.72 0.81
C VAL A 206 8.48 -18.15 -0.57
N GLY A 207 9.49 -17.46 -1.11
CA GLY A 207 10.37 -18.02 -2.15
C GLY A 207 9.76 -18.15 -3.55
N TRP A 208 8.77 -17.33 -3.90
CA TRP A 208 8.12 -17.39 -5.23
C TRP A 208 8.81 -16.56 -6.32
N TYR A 209 10.09 -16.21 -6.13
CA TYR A 209 10.89 -15.47 -7.11
C TYR A 209 12.35 -15.88 -7.07
#